data_AF-A0A1W9R345-F1
#
_entry.id   AF-A0A1W9R345-F1
#
_cell.length_a   1.000
_cell.length_b   1.000
_cell.length_c   1.000
_cell.angle_alpha   90.00
_cell.angle_beta   90.00
_cell.angle_gamma   90.00
#
_symmetry.space_group_name_H-M   'P 1'
#
loop_
_entity.id
_entity.type
_entity.pdbx_description
1 polymer ?
#
loop_
_entity_poly.entity_id
_entity_poly.type
_entity_poly.pdbx_seq_one_letter_code
_entity_poly.pdbx_strand_id
1 'polypeptide(L)'
;MSQLSFNNYIIVSCGTLNPELNYLRKEGFLDVKRIFYTKPGLHDYPVELEKWLISILKVAKKYSSKIIIIYGSLCYVDSHHPEITVEALAKKEIRNPIMINIKNCIDAIASKKEREEISKGEKIYWLTPGWIKYRNILFKDWDVGKINETFPMNDKAVVLDGINFFDKWSEKKPEELLEFSGWMGLPVEGYKTNLNRLKKILINCVIDDLEREITIMKESIPPHSISPTAMIEIEEKEDELERLKKVRDKF
;
A
#
# COMPACT_ATOMS: atom_id res chain seq x y z
N MET A 1 -23.14 -4.72 16.61
CA MET A 1 -22.74 -3.87 15.47
C MET A 1 -21.22 -3.81 15.42
N SER A 2 -20.55 -4.70 14.69
CA SER A 2 -19.12 -4.50 14.39
C SER A 2 -19.00 -3.56 13.20
N GLN A 3 -18.46 -2.38 13.46
CA GLN A 3 -18.01 -1.39 12.48
C GLN A 3 -16.75 -1.93 11.79
N LEU A 4 -16.48 -1.52 10.54
CA LEU A 4 -15.19 -1.83 9.85
C LEU A 4 -14.04 -1.64 10.84
N SER A 5 -13.25 -2.70 11.07
CA SER A 5 -12.12 -2.68 11.98
C SER A 5 -10.97 -3.49 11.42
N PHE A 6 -9.78 -2.94 11.61
CA PHE A 6 -8.49 -3.49 11.29
C PHE A 6 -7.70 -3.84 12.56
N ASN A 7 -8.32 -3.83 13.75
CA ASN A 7 -7.63 -4.00 15.03
C ASN A 7 -6.90 -5.36 15.18
N ASN A 8 -7.35 -6.38 14.45
CA ASN A 8 -6.77 -7.71 14.43
C ASN A 8 -5.67 -7.84 13.36
N TYR A 9 -5.47 -6.81 12.55
CA TYR A 9 -4.49 -6.79 11.48
C TYR A 9 -3.25 -5.99 11.88
N ILE A 10 -2.13 -6.42 11.31
CA ILE A 10 -0.89 -5.65 11.26
C ILE A 10 -0.63 -5.28 9.81
N ILE A 11 -0.14 -4.07 9.57
CA ILE A 11 0.29 -3.66 8.22
C ILE A 11 1.81 -3.67 8.15
N VAL A 12 2.34 -4.20 7.05
CA VAL A 12 3.74 -4.04 6.63
C VAL A 12 3.75 -3.33 5.28
N SER A 13 4.44 -2.20 5.18
CA SER A 13 4.44 -1.36 3.97
C SER A 13 5.80 -0.74 3.67
N CYS A 14 6.02 -0.32 2.43
CA CYS A 14 7.13 0.58 2.10
C CYS A 14 6.94 1.92 2.82
N GLY A 15 8.03 2.49 3.36
CA GLY A 15 8.00 3.80 4.01
C GLY A 15 7.49 4.95 3.13
N THR A 16 7.46 4.78 1.81
CA THR A 16 6.89 5.77 0.88
C THR A 16 5.38 5.99 1.08
N LEU A 17 4.62 4.99 1.57
CA LEU A 17 3.19 5.15 1.91
C LEU A 17 2.95 5.51 3.38
N ASN A 18 4.02 5.84 4.12
CA ASN A 18 3.91 6.25 5.52
C ASN A 18 2.97 7.46 5.71
N PRO A 19 3.04 8.55 4.91
CA PRO A 19 2.17 9.71 5.13
C PRO A 19 0.68 9.38 5.02
N GLU A 20 0.28 8.64 3.99
CA GLU A 20 -1.11 8.32 3.69
C GLU A 20 -1.69 7.32 4.69
N LEU A 21 -0.93 6.27 5.03
CA LEU A 21 -1.38 5.29 6.02
C LEU A 21 -1.50 5.88 7.44
N ASN A 22 -0.58 6.76 7.83
CA ASN A 22 -0.69 7.45 9.13
C ASN A 22 -1.80 8.49 9.14
N TYR A 23 -2.09 9.13 8.00
CA TYR A 23 -3.26 9.99 7.87
C TYR A 23 -4.55 9.20 8.06
N LEU A 24 -4.72 8.06 7.35
CA LEU A 24 -5.90 7.21 7.52
C LEU A 24 -6.08 6.70 8.95
N ARG A 25 -4.97 6.42 9.66
CA ARG A 25 -5.02 6.08 11.09
C ARG A 25 -5.47 7.26 11.94
N LYS A 26 -4.95 8.46 11.69
CA LYS A 26 -5.31 9.67 12.43
C LYS A 26 -6.78 10.05 12.23
N GLU A 27 -7.29 9.91 11.02
CA GLU A 27 -8.71 10.17 10.68
C GLU A 27 -9.67 9.09 11.21
N GLY A 28 -9.17 8.05 11.90
CA GLY A 28 -9.99 6.99 12.47
C GLY A 28 -10.50 5.96 11.46
N PHE A 29 -10.08 6.02 10.20
CA PHE A 29 -10.41 4.99 9.21
C PHE A 29 -9.65 3.68 9.46
N LEU A 30 -8.39 3.79 9.92
CA LEU A 30 -7.48 2.65 10.08
C LEU A 30 -7.07 2.47 11.55
N ASP A 31 -7.72 1.56 12.25
CA ASP A 31 -7.51 1.24 13.68
C ASP A 31 -6.55 0.06 13.93
N VAL A 32 -5.62 -0.20 13.02
CA VAL A 32 -4.58 -1.23 13.18
C VAL A 32 -3.73 -1.00 14.43
N LYS A 33 -3.40 -2.08 15.15
CA LYS A 33 -2.53 -2.02 16.34
C LYS A 33 -1.15 -1.46 16.03
N ARG A 34 -0.59 -1.83 14.87
CA ARG A 34 0.74 -1.38 14.45
C ARG A 34 0.90 -1.43 12.94
N ILE A 35 1.68 -0.49 12.43
CA ILE A 35 2.18 -0.46 11.05
C ILE A 35 3.70 -0.53 11.12
N PHE A 36 4.29 -1.48 10.40
CA PHE A 36 5.73 -1.57 10.20
C PHE A 36 6.10 -1.06 8.82
N TYR A 37 7.21 -0.34 8.74
CA TYR A 37 7.71 0.22 7.49
C TYR A 37 9.11 -0.29 7.18
N THR A 38 9.35 -0.71 5.94
CA THR A 38 10.72 -0.74 5.43
C THR A 38 11.20 0.68 5.16
N LYS A 39 12.52 0.85 5.03
CA LYS A 39 13.09 2.09 4.51
C LYS A 39 12.44 2.43 3.15
N PRO A 40 12.09 3.70 2.90
CA PRO A 40 11.59 4.13 1.59
C PRO A 40 12.60 3.79 0.48
N GLY A 41 12.11 3.35 -0.68
CA GLY A 41 12.94 3.19 -1.89
C GLY A 41 13.69 1.88 -2.04
N LEU A 42 13.54 0.92 -1.13
CA LEU A 42 14.24 -0.36 -1.23
C LEU A 42 13.84 -1.20 -2.47
N HIS A 43 12.84 -0.81 -3.26
CA HIS A 43 12.50 -1.51 -4.51
C HIS A 43 13.62 -1.43 -5.57
N ASP A 44 14.51 -0.44 -5.48
CA ASP A 44 15.72 -0.34 -6.30
C ASP A 44 16.83 -1.31 -5.83
N TYR A 45 16.67 -1.96 -4.66
CA TYR A 45 17.67 -2.83 -4.03
C TYR A 45 17.04 -4.16 -3.58
N PRO A 46 16.73 -5.09 -4.50
CA PRO A 46 15.98 -6.32 -4.19
C PRO A 46 16.56 -7.13 -3.03
N VAL A 47 17.88 -7.34 -3.01
CA VAL A 47 18.56 -8.08 -1.93
C VAL A 47 18.37 -7.42 -0.55
N GLU A 48 18.44 -6.08 -0.50
CA GLU A 48 18.19 -5.35 0.75
C GLU A 48 16.71 -5.40 1.14
N LEU A 49 15.80 -5.25 0.17
CA LEU A 49 14.36 -5.33 0.39
C LEU A 49 13.98 -6.70 0.95
N GLU A 50 14.47 -7.80 0.38
CA GLU A 50 14.21 -9.15 0.91
C GLU A 50 14.65 -9.26 2.37
N LYS A 51 15.89 -8.88 2.67
CA LYS A 51 16.44 -8.94 4.04
C LYS A 51 15.60 -8.14 5.03
N TRP A 52 15.23 -6.91 4.67
CA TRP A 52 14.43 -6.03 5.54
C TRP A 52 13.00 -6.53 5.69
N LEU A 53 12.37 -6.94 4.59
CA LEU A 53 11.00 -7.44 4.59
C LEU A 53 10.88 -8.69 5.48
N ILE A 54 11.74 -9.69 5.28
CA ILE A 54 11.75 -10.92 6.10
C ILE A 54 11.94 -10.57 7.58
N SER A 55 12.88 -9.67 7.89
CA SER A 55 13.17 -9.26 9.27
C SER A 55 11.95 -8.58 9.92
N ILE A 56 11.25 -7.72 9.18
CA ILE A 56 10.03 -7.07 9.66
C ILE A 56 8.89 -8.09 9.83
N LEU A 57 8.70 -9.01 8.90
CA LEU A 57 7.65 -10.02 8.97
C LEU A 57 7.85 -10.96 10.18
N LYS A 58 9.10 -11.33 10.50
CA LYS A 58 9.46 -12.08 11.71
C LYS A 58 9.04 -11.38 13.00
N VAL A 59 9.08 -10.04 13.02
CA VAL A 59 8.64 -9.23 14.16
C VAL A 59 7.13 -9.07 14.13
N ALA A 60 6.54 -8.74 12.98
CA ALA A 60 5.12 -8.50 12.80
C ALA A 60 4.26 -9.71 13.22
N LYS A 61 4.68 -10.93 12.88
CA LYS A 61 3.95 -12.16 13.22
C LYS A 61 3.87 -12.46 14.71
N LYS A 62 4.67 -11.78 15.54
CA LYS A 62 4.57 -11.86 17.01
C LYS A 62 3.36 -11.06 17.55
N TYR A 63 2.79 -10.15 16.76
CA TYR A 63 1.68 -9.29 17.18
C TYR A 63 0.33 -9.73 16.62
N SER A 64 0.30 -10.33 15.43
CA SER A 64 -0.90 -10.93 14.84
C SER A 64 -0.53 -11.96 13.77
N SER A 65 -1.39 -12.96 13.59
CA SER A 65 -1.34 -13.88 12.45
C SER A 65 -1.86 -13.22 11.17
N LYS A 66 -2.70 -12.19 11.26
CA LYS A 66 -3.28 -11.47 10.13
C LYS A 66 -2.41 -10.27 9.76
N ILE A 67 -1.65 -10.40 8.67
CA ILE A 67 -0.71 -9.37 8.22
C ILE A 67 -1.06 -8.95 6.79
N ILE A 68 -1.44 -7.68 6.65
CA ILE A 68 -1.65 -7.02 5.37
C ILE A 68 -0.31 -6.47 4.88
N ILE A 69 0.10 -6.91 3.69
CA ILE A 69 1.38 -6.55 3.08
C ILE A 69 1.10 -5.60 1.91
N ILE A 70 1.53 -4.35 2.09
CA ILE A 70 1.32 -3.26 1.13
C ILE A 70 2.57 -3.10 0.27
N TYR A 71 2.69 -4.02 -0.68
CA TYR A 71 3.68 -4.02 -1.76
C TYR A 71 3.00 -4.47 -3.04
N GLY A 72 3.37 -3.85 -4.15
CA GLY A 72 2.86 -4.24 -5.46
C GLY A 72 3.76 -5.25 -6.17
N SER A 73 3.25 -5.78 -7.28
CA SER A 73 3.98 -6.75 -8.12
C SER A 73 5.28 -6.23 -8.71
N LEU A 74 5.44 -4.90 -8.84
CA LEU A 74 6.65 -4.26 -9.35
C LEU A 74 7.55 -3.69 -8.23
N CYS A 75 7.24 -3.95 -6.96
CA CYS A 75 8.05 -3.45 -5.85
C CYS A 75 9.26 -4.33 -5.53
N TYR A 76 9.32 -5.55 -6.07
CA TYR A 76 10.47 -6.45 -5.97
C TYR A 76 10.68 -7.07 -7.34
N VAL A 77 11.77 -6.73 -8.00
CA VAL A 77 12.15 -7.28 -9.31
C VAL A 77 13.63 -7.61 -9.25
N ASP A 78 13.95 -8.90 -9.22
CA ASP A 78 15.31 -9.40 -9.31
C ASP A 78 15.56 -9.91 -10.74
N SER A 79 16.56 -9.38 -11.43
CA SER A 79 16.90 -9.79 -12.79
C SER A 79 17.42 -11.23 -12.88
N HIS A 80 18.00 -11.74 -11.80
CA HIS A 80 18.53 -13.11 -11.73
C HIS A 80 17.47 -14.12 -11.31
N HIS A 81 16.47 -13.67 -10.54
CA HIS A 81 15.39 -14.49 -10.00
C HIS A 81 14.01 -13.81 -10.19
N PRO A 82 13.57 -13.59 -11.44
CA PRO A 82 12.34 -12.86 -11.73
C PRO A 82 11.06 -13.57 -11.25
N GLU A 83 11.15 -14.87 -10.96
CA GLU A 83 10.07 -15.68 -10.39
C GLU A 83 9.81 -15.36 -8.91
N ILE A 84 10.76 -14.75 -8.21
CA ILE A 84 10.61 -14.42 -6.79
C ILE A 84 9.75 -13.17 -6.65
N THR A 85 8.58 -13.32 -6.06
CA THR A 85 7.66 -12.23 -5.76
C THR A 85 7.67 -11.86 -4.28
N VAL A 86 7.16 -10.67 -3.95
CA VAL A 86 6.95 -10.27 -2.55
C VAL A 86 6.07 -11.28 -1.79
N GLU A 87 5.06 -11.86 -2.47
CA GLU A 87 4.22 -12.89 -1.87
C GLU A 87 5.03 -14.16 -1.56
N ALA A 88 5.90 -14.60 -2.48
CA ALA A 88 6.77 -15.75 -2.25
C ALA A 88 7.72 -15.51 -1.06
N LEU A 89 8.28 -14.30 -0.95
CA LEU A 89 9.10 -13.90 0.20
C LEU A 89 8.28 -13.90 1.50
N ALA A 90 7.06 -13.37 1.47
CA ALA A 90 6.19 -13.33 2.64
C ALA A 90 5.79 -14.73 3.12
N LYS A 91 5.54 -15.66 2.19
CA LYS A 91 5.22 -17.07 2.47
C LYS A 91 6.34 -17.83 3.18
N LYS A 92 7.59 -17.35 3.12
CA LYS A 92 8.70 -17.91 3.92
C LYS A 92 8.47 -17.71 5.43
N GLU A 93 7.72 -16.68 5.83
CA GLU A 93 7.55 -16.31 7.24
C GLU A 93 6.12 -16.46 7.77
N ILE A 94 5.12 -16.38 6.89
CA ILE A 94 3.69 -16.33 7.20
C ILE A 94 2.95 -17.31 6.29
N ARG A 95 2.10 -18.17 6.84
CA ARG A 95 1.37 -19.19 6.06
C ARG A 95 0.43 -18.56 5.03
N ASN A 96 -0.36 -17.57 5.44
CA ASN A 96 -1.40 -16.94 4.64
C ASN A 96 -1.24 -15.40 4.65
N PRO A 97 -0.23 -14.84 3.95
CA PRO A 97 -0.10 -13.38 3.86
C PRO A 97 -1.31 -12.77 3.14
N ILE A 98 -1.73 -11.59 3.56
CA ILE A 98 -2.80 -10.84 2.90
C ILE A 98 -2.15 -9.79 2.01
N MET A 99 -2.05 -10.10 0.73
CA MET A 99 -1.43 -9.22 -0.27
C MET A 99 -2.45 -8.21 -0.79
N ILE A 100 -2.00 -6.98 -1.04
CA ILE A 100 -2.78 -6.03 -1.83
C ILE A 100 -2.61 -6.30 -3.33
N ASN A 101 -3.66 -6.07 -4.11
CA ASN A 101 -3.61 -6.19 -5.56
C ASN A 101 -3.30 -4.84 -6.22
N ILE A 102 -2.02 -4.46 -6.26
CA ILE A 102 -1.52 -3.27 -6.96
C ILE A 102 -0.21 -3.55 -7.68
N LYS A 103 0.18 -2.68 -8.61
CA LYS A 103 1.51 -2.74 -9.24
C LYS A 103 2.60 -2.08 -8.40
N ASN A 104 2.35 -0.90 -7.85
CA ASN A 104 3.31 -0.13 -7.04
C ASN A 104 2.59 0.93 -6.19
N CYS A 105 3.30 1.66 -5.34
CA CYS A 105 2.70 2.65 -4.43
C CYS A 105 1.84 3.74 -5.12
N ILE A 106 2.16 4.12 -6.36
CA ILE A 106 1.36 5.08 -7.14
C ILE A 106 -0.01 4.46 -7.46
N ASP A 107 -0.03 3.20 -7.86
CA ASP A 107 -1.26 2.45 -8.14
C ASP A 107 -2.13 2.22 -6.89
N ALA A 108 -1.58 2.40 -5.67
CA ALA A 108 -2.39 2.41 -4.45
C ALA A 108 -3.23 3.68 -4.31
N ILE A 109 -2.76 4.80 -4.86
CA ILE A 109 -3.40 6.12 -4.75
C ILE A 109 -4.31 6.40 -5.94
N ALA A 110 -3.82 6.15 -7.16
CA ALA A 110 -4.58 6.33 -8.39
C ALA A 110 -4.30 5.20 -9.38
N SER A 111 -5.37 4.59 -9.87
CA SER A 111 -5.33 3.55 -10.90
C SER A 111 -4.70 4.06 -12.19
N LYS A 112 -4.32 3.15 -13.08
CA LYS A 112 -3.86 3.53 -14.42
C LYS A 112 -4.88 4.41 -15.15
N LYS A 113 -6.17 4.07 -15.10
CA LYS A 113 -7.24 4.84 -15.74
C LYS A 113 -7.36 6.25 -15.17
N GLU A 114 -7.40 6.39 -13.84
CA GLU A 114 -7.43 7.70 -13.19
C GLU A 114 -6.21 8.54 -13.58
N ARG A 115 -5.02 7.93 -13.65
CA ARG A 115 -3.80 8.63 -14.07
C ARG A 115 -3.83 9.09 -15.53
N GLU A 116 -4.41 8.30 -16.43
CA GLU A 116 -4.63 8.70 -17.83
C GLU A 116 -5.61 9.88 -17.94
N GLU A 117 -6.67 9.88 -17.13
CA GLU A 117 -7.64 10.98 -17.06
C GLU A 117 -7.02 12.26 -16.48
N ILE A 118 -6.20 12.12 -15.43
CA ILE A 118 -5.48 13.24 -14.81
C ILE A 118 -4.45 13.82 -15.77
N SER A 119 -3.72 12.97 -16.51
CA SER A 119 -2.62 13.44 -17.35
C SER A 119 -3.07 14.16 -18.61
N LYS A 120 -4.29 13.89 -19.10
CA LYS A 120 -4.83 14.52 -20.32
C LYS A 120 -3.88 14.45 -21.53
N GLY A 121 -3.09 13.37 -21.61
CA GLY A 121 -2.09 13.14 -22.67
C GLY A 121 -0.68 13.66 -22.37
N GLU A 122 -0.47 14.42 -21.30
CA GLU A 122 0.87 14.81 -20.83
C GLU A 122 1.62 13.60 -20.25
N LYS A 123 2.95 13.61 -20.39
CA LYS A 123 3.83 12.63 -19.77
C LYS A 123 4.15 13.07 -18.35
N ILE A 124 3.67 12.32 -17.37
CA ILE A 124 3.76 12.69 -15.97
C ILE A 124 4.66 11.72 -15.20
N TYR A 125 5.61 12.27 -14.46
CA TYR A 125 6.33 11.57 -13.42
C TYR A 125 5.49 11.55 -12.13
N TRP A 126 4.93 10.40 -11.78
CA TRP A 126 4.01 10.28 -10.65
C TRP A 126 4.73 10.10 -9.32
N LEU A 127 4.30 10.87 -8.33
CA LEU A 127 4.84 10.88 -6.98
C LEU A 127 3.72 10.71 -5.96
N THR A 128 4.08 10.27 -4.76
CA THR A 128 3.24 10.41 -3.55
C THR A 128 3.91 11.39 -2.58
N PRO A 129 3.19 11.95 -1.59
CA PRO A 129 3.79 12.70 -0.47
C PRO A 129 5.08 12.10 0.11
N GLY A 130 5.16 10.77 0.24
CA GLY A 130 6.36 10.10 0.73
C GLY A 130 7.58 10.29 -0.16
N TRP A 131 7.40 10.44 -1.47
CA TRP A 131 8.50 10.72 -2.40
C TRP A 131 9.16 12.07 -2.13
N ILE A 132 8.36 13.10 -1.83
CA ILE A 132 8.88 14.42 -1.47
C ILE A 132 9.54 14.38 -0.09
N LYS A 133 8.84 13.81 0.90
CA LYS A 133 9.29 13.77 2.29
C LYS A 133 10.59 12.99 2.47
N TYR A 134 10.79 11.92 1.71
CA TYR A 134 11.95 11.03 1.82
C TYR A 134 12.89 11.12 0.62
N ARG A 135 12.82 12.19 -0.19
CA ARG A 135 13.60 12.35 -1.43
C ARG A 135 15.09 12.07 -1.26
N ASN A 136 15.71 12.58 -0.20
CA ASN A 136 17.15 12.40 0.06
C ASN A 136 17.53 10.93 0.33
N ILE A 137 16.57 10.09 0.73
CA ILE A 137 16.76 8.66 0.95
C ILE A 137 16.46 7.89 -0.34
N LEU A 138 15.41 8.28 -1.05
CA LEU A 138 14.95 7.61 -2.27
C LEU A 138 15.93 7.79 -3.43
N PHE A 139 16.52 8.97 -3.54
CA PHE A 139 17.39 9.37 -4.64
C PHE A 139 18.88 9.41 -4.24
N LYS A 140 19.25 8.84 -3.08
CA LYS A 140 20.61 8.94 -2.51
C LYS A 140 21.73 8.45 -3.43
N ASP A 141 21.47 7.43 -4.25
CA ASP A 141 22.46 6.83 -5.14
C ASP A 141 22.15 7.14 -6.62
N TRP A 142 21.30 8.14 -6.88
CA TRP A 142 21.03 8.57 -8.25
C TRP A 142 22.14 9.50 -8.71
N ASP A 143 22.83 9.09 -9.78
CA ASP A 143 23.79 9.94 -10.46
C ASP A 143 23.12 10.81 -11.53
N VAL A 144 23.91 11.72 -12.11
CA VAL A 144 23.46 12.61 -13.18
C VAL A 144 22.96 11.83 -14.41
N GLY A 145 23.52 10.64 -14.68
CA GLY A 145 23.09 9.78 -15.79
C GLY A 145 21.65 9.30 -15.59
N LYS A 146 21.36 8.66 -14.46
CA LYS A 146 20.02 8.15 -14.12
C LYS A 146 18.97 9.27 -14.11
N ILE A 147 19.33 10.45 -13.61
CA ILE A 147 18.48 11.65 -13.64
C ILE A 147 18.16 12.05 -15.09
N ASN A 148 19.17 12.18 -15.95
CA ASN A 148 19.03 12.59 -17.34
C ASN A 148 18.32 11.56 -18.23
N GLU A 149 18.37 10.28 -17.87
CA GLU A 149 17.61 9.23 -18.56
C GLU A 149 16.14 9.19 -18.13
N THR A 150 15.84 9.57 -16.88
CA THR A 150 14.52 9.38 -16.28
C THR A 150 13.61 10.59 -16.45
N PHE A 151 14.06 11.77 -16.02
CA PHE A 151 13.16 12.92 -15.88
C PHE A 151 12.85 13.64 -17.20
N PRO A 152 13.81 13.90 -18.11
CA PRO A 152 13.56 14.63 -19.37
C PRO A 152 12.51 14.01 -20.30
N MET A 153 12.14 12.74 -20.06
CA MET A 153 11.09 12.05 -20.79
C MET A 153 9.67 12.48 -20.37
N ASN A 154 9.53 13.31 -19.34
CA ASN A 154 8.26 13.77 -18.78
C ASN A 154 8.11 15.28 -18.97
N ASP A 155 6.88 15.75 -19.04
CA ASP A 155 6.57 17.18 -19.13
C ASP A 155 6.54 17.83 -17.74
N LYS A 156 6.15 17.05 -16.72
CA LYS A 156 6.06 17.48 -15.32
C LYS A 156 6.07 16.31 -14.34
N ALA A 157 6.24 16.63 -13.07
CA ALA A 157 6.03 15.70 -11.95
C ALA A 157 4.74 16.07 -11.20
N VAL A 158 3.93 15.08 -10.87
CA VAL A 158 2.68 15.27 -10.12
C VAL A 158 2.67 14.43 -8.85
N VAL A 159 2.47 15.10 -7.73
CA VAL A 159 2.28 14.50 -6.41
C VAL A 159 0.79 14.22 -6.20
N LEU A 160 0.41 12.93 -6.21
CA LEU A 160 -0.94 12.48 -5.88
C LEU A 160 -1.16 12.65 -4.36
N ASP A 161 -1.74 13.78 -3.97
CA ASP A 161 -1.84 14.22 -2.59
C ASP A 161 -3.25 14.04 -2.03
N GLY A 162 -3.44 13.02 -1.21
CA GLY A 162 -4.70 12.76 -0.51
C GLY A 162 -4.81 13.34 0.90
N ILE A 163 -3.78 14.05 1.38
CA ILE A 163 -3.63 14.42 2.79
C ILE A 163 -3.33 15.91 3.02
N ASN A 164 -3.43 16.70 1.94
CA ASN A 164 -3.03 18.10 1.90
C ASN A 164 -1.57 18.30 2.34
N PHE A 165 -0.70 17.37 1.94
CA PHE A 165 0.73 17.44 2.18
C PHE A 165 1.37 18.55 1.35
N PHE A 166 1.06 18.62 0.05
CA PHE A 166 1.75 19.49 -0.89
C PHE A 166 1.54 20.96 -0.55
N ASP A 167 0.30 21.38 -0.29
CA ASP A 167 -0.04 22.75 0.11
C ASP A 167 0.71 23.12 1.41
N LYS A 168 0.61 22.26 2.44
CA LYS A 168 1.28 22.48 3.74
C LYS A 168 2.81 22.49 3.63
N TRP A 169 3.37 21.69 2.73
CA TRP A 169 4.81 21.62 2.52
C TRP A 169 5.30 22.85 1.77
N SER A 170 4.54 23.31 0.77
CA SER A 170 4.83 24.53 0.01
C SER A 170 4.80 25.77 0.90
N GLU A 171 3.87 25.85 1.86
CA GLU A 171 3.81 26.96 2.82
C GLU A 171 4.99 26.97 3.79
N LYS A 172 5.44 25.79 4.24
CA LYS A 172 6.45 25.67 5.31
C LYS A 172 7.88 25.61 4.80
N LYS A 173 8.07 25.03 3.62
CA LYS A 173 9.37 24.65 3.04
C LYS A 173 9.35 24.80 1.51
N PRO A 174 9.02 25.99 0.97
CA PRO A 174 8.96 26.21 -0.47
C PRO A 174 10.31 25.95 -1.16
N GLU A 175 11.43 26.28 -0.50
CA GLU A 175 12.78 26.05 -1.00
C GLU A 175 13.06 24.58 -1.30
N GLU A 176 12.59 23.66 -0.44
CA GLU A 176 12.81 22.23 -0.64
C GLU A 176 12.07 21.70 -1.89
N LEU A 177 10.92 22.28 -2.24
CA LEU A 177 10.19 21.93 -3.46
C LEU A 177 10.83 22.54 -4.70
N LEU A 178 11.30 23.79 -4.61
CA LEU A 178 12.01 24.45 -5.71
C LEU A 178 13.34 23.75 -6.02
N GLU A 179 14.10 23.37 -4.99
CA GLU A 179 15.32 22.57 -5.14
C GLU A 179 15.01 21.22 -5.78
N PHE A 180 13.95 20.55 -5.33
CA PHE A 180 13.58 19.26 -5.89
C PHE A 180 13.13 19.36 -7.36
N SER A 181 12.32 20.38 -7.68
CA SER A 181 11.91 20.69 -9.05
C SER A 181 13.11 21.02 -9.94
N GLY A 182 14.05 21.86 -9.45
CA GLY A 182 15.28 22.20 -10.16
C GLY A 182 16.19 20.99 -10.37
N TRP A 183 16.33 20.12 -9.37
CA TRP A 183 17.08 18.87 -9.46
C TRP A 183 16.48 17.89 -10.48
N MET A 184 15.15 17.79 -10.53
CA MET A 184 14.47 16.97 -11.55
C MET A 184 14.52 17.60 -12.95
N GLY A 185 14.69 18.92 -13.04
CA GLY A 185 14.48 19.67 -14.29
C GLY A 185 13.01 19.67 -14.73
N LEU A 186 12.08 19.40 -13.81
CA LEU A 186 10.65 19.30 -14.08
C LEU A 186 9.85 20.18 -13.12
N PRO A 187 8.78 20.87 -13.55
CA PRO A 187 7.85 21.48 -12.63
C PRO A 187 7.18 20.39 -11.78
N VAL A 188 7.06 20.65 -10.47
CA VAL A 188 6.42 19.73 -9.52
C VAL A 188 5.09 20.34 -9.06
N GLU A 189 4.00 19.61 -9.27
CA GLU A 189 2.64 20.05 -8.96
C GLU A 189 1.95 19.08 -8.00
N GLY A 190 1.06 19.60 -7.15
CA GLY A 190 0.17 18.79 -6.31
C GLY A 190 -1.15 18.51 -7.03
N TYR A 191 -1.60 17.25 -7.00
CA TYR A 191 -2.94 16.87 -7.45
C TYR A 191 -3.74 16.27 -6.30
N LYS A 192 -4.85 16.90 -5.93
CA LYS A 192 -5.67 16.48 -4.79
C LYS A 192 -6.39 15.16 -5.09
N THR A 193 -6.26 14.20 -4.18
CA THR A 193 -7.02 12.93 -4.19
C THR A 193 -7.81 12.78 -2.88
N ASN A 194 -8.68 11.78 -2.78
CA ASN A 194 -9.48 11.51 -1.57
C ASN A 194 -9.10 10.21 -0.84
N LEU A 195 -8.04 9.54 -1.30
CA LEU A 195 -7.59 8.22 -0.85
C LEU A 195 -8.64 7.09 -0.94
N ASN A 196 -9.75 7.27 -1.65
CA ASN A 196 -10.80 6.26 -1.73
C ASN A 196 -10.29 4.93 -2.30
N ARG A 197 -9.39 4.97 -3.29
CA ARG A 197 -8.77 3.78 -3.84
C ARG A 197 -7.97 3.01 -2.78
N LEU A 198 -7.12 3.70 -2.02
CA LEU A 198 -6.35 3.07 -0.94
C LEU A 198 -7.29 2.47 0.13
N LYS A 199 -8.36 3.18 0.50
CA LYS A 199 -9.38 2.68 1.42
C LYS A 199 -10.06 1.42 0.89
N LYS A 200 -10.48 1.41 -0.38
CA LYS A 200 -11.05 0.23 -1.06
C LYS A 200 -10.12 -0.96 -1.04
N ILE A 201 -8.83 -0.75 -1.35
CA ILE A 201 -7.82 -1.81 -1.34
C ILE A 201 -7.69 -2.41 0.05
N LEU A 202 -7.63 -1.58 1.10
CA LEU A 202 -7.54 -2.06 2.48
C LEU A 202 -8.80 -2.84 2.90
N ILE A 203 -9.99 -2.37 2.52
CA ILE A 203 -11.25 -3.08 2.81
C ILE A 203 -11.29 -4.42 2.05
N ASN A 204 -10.85 -4.45 0.80
CA ASN A 204 -10.76 -5.69 0.02
C ASN A 204 -9.86 -6.72 0.71
N CYS A 205 -8.74 -6.31 1.31
CA CYS A 205 -7.91 -7.24 2.08
C CYS A 205 -8.65 -7.91 3.24
N VAL A 206 -9.52 -7.18 3.94
CA VAL A 206 -10.33 -7.73 5.04
C VAL A 206 -11.42 -8.65 4.49
N ILE A 207 -12.07 -8.25 3.39
CA ILE A 207 -13.05 -9.07 2.66
C ILE A 207 -12.43 -10.39 2.21
N ASP A 208 -11.27 -10.36 1.53
CA ASP A 208 -10.58 -11.53 0.98
C ASP A 208 -10.07 -12.48 2.08
N ASP A 209 -9.73 -11.93 3.26
CA ASP A 209 -9.38 -12.72 4.44
C ASP A 209 -10.61 -13.40 5.05
N LEU A 210 -11.72 -12.67 5.19
CA LEU A 210 -12.97 -13.20 5.72
C LEU A 210 -13.60 -14.25 4.80
N GLU A 211 -13.57 -14.04 3.49
CA GLU A 211 -14.03 -15.04 2.50
C GLU A 211 -13.23 -16.34 2.59
N ARG A 212 -11.92 -16.24 2.80
CA ARG A 212 -11.06 -17.42 3.03
C ARG A 212 -11.39 -18.12 4.34
N GLU A 213 -11.60 -17.39 5.43
CA GLU A 213 -12.01 -17.98 6.70
C GLU A 213 -13.34 -18.74 6.57
N ILE A 214 -14.36 -18.12 5.97
CA ILE A 214 -15.66 -18.75 5.73
C ILE A 214 -15.51 -20.02 4.88
N THR A 215 -14.69 -19.97 3.83
CA THR A 215 -14.45 -21.13 2.96
C THR A 215 -13.82 -22.29 3.75
N ILE A 216 -12.77 -22.02 4.54
CA ILE A 216 -12.10 -23.03 5.36
C ILE A 216 -13.06 -23.62 6.41
N MET A 217 -13.90 -22.78 7.03
CA MET A 217 -14.89 -23.23 8.01
C MET A 217 -15.92 -24.16 7.37
N LYS A 218 -16.44 -23.81 6.19
CA LYS A 218 -17.39 -24.65 5.44
C LYS A 218 -16.79 -25.99 5.03
N GLU A 219 -15.54 -26.01 4.57
CA GLU A 219 -14.83 -27.24 4.19
C GLU A 219 -14.52 -28.16 5.40
N SER A 220 -14.37 -27.57 6.59
CA SER A 220 -14.03 -28.31 7.81
C SER A 220 -15.24 -28.99 8.49
N ILE A 221 -16.48 -28.72 8.03
CA ILE A 221 -17.70 -29.30 8.62
C ILE A 221 -18.00 -30.66 7.97
N PRO A 222 -18.04 -31.77 8.75
CA PRO A 222 -18.41 -33.07 8.21
C PRO A 222 -19.89 -33.10 7.78
N PRO A 223 -20.26 -33.79 6.69
CA PRO A 223 -21.64 -33.86 6.18
C PRO A 223 -22.68 -34.36 7.19
N HIS A 224 -22.25 -35.01 8.28
CA HIS A 224 -23.12 -35.70 9.22
C HIS A 224 -23.02 -35.22 10.68
N SER A 225 -22.33 -34.11 10.96
CA SER A 225 -22.25 -33.56 12.32
C SER A 225 -22.10 -32.04 12.32
N ILE A 226 -23.10 -31.35 11.79
CA ILE A 226 -23.12 -29.88 11.82
C ILE A 226 -23.46 -29.45 13.25
N SER A 227 -22.47 -28.93 13.98
CA SER A 227 -22.72 -28.28 15.27
C SER A 227 -23.50 -26.99 15.02
N PRO A 228 -24.66 -26.77 15.69
CA PRO A 228 -25.42 -25.52 15.57
C PRO A 228 -24.58 -24.27 15.82
N THR A 229 -23.57 -24.36 16.68
CA THR A 229 -22.64 -23.28 16.98
C THR A 229 -21.78 -22.90 15.77
N ALA A 230 -21.30 -23.87 14.99
CA ALA A 230 -20.48 -23.60 13.82
C ALA A 230 -21.29 -22.96 12.67
N MET A 231 -22.58 -23.30 12.56
CA MET A 231 -23.48 -22.62 11.60
C MET A 231 -23.69 -21.16 11.97
N ILE A 232 -23.94 -20.87 13.25
CA ILE A 232 -24.14 -19.50 13.73
C ILE A 232 -22.88 -18.66 13.45
N GLU A 233 -21.69 -19.19 13.73
CA GLU A 233 -20.45 -18.45 13.49
C GLU A 233 -20.20 -18.16 12.00
N ILE A 234 -20.54 -19.10 11.11
CA ILE A 234 -20.47 -18.88 9.66
C ILE A 234 -21.47 -17.80 9.23
N GLU A 235 -22.72 -17.88 9.70
CA GLU A 235 -23.76 -16.91 9.39
C GLU A 235 -23.36 -15.49 9.85
N GLU A 236 -22.81 -15.35 11.05
CA GLU A 236 -22.29 -14.07 11.56
C GLU A 236 -21.17 -13.50 10.68
N LYS A 237 -20.25 -14.34 10.20
CA LYS A 237 -19.16 -13.93 9.30
C LYS A 237 -19.68 -13.57 7.91
N GLU A 238 -20.67 -14.26 7.37
CA GLU A 238 -21.31 -13.93 6.10
C GLU A 238 -22.05 -12.57 6.17
N ASP A 239 -22.71 -12.32 7.30
CA ASP A 239 -23.34 -11.05 7.62
C ASP A 239 -22.32 -9.90 7.69
N GLU A 240 -21.17 -10.14 8.34
CA GLU A 240 -20.07 -9.18 8.38
C GLU A 240 -19.50 -8.92 6.98
N LEU A 241 -19.30 -9.96 6.18
CA LEU A 241 -18.81 -9.88 4.80
C LEU A 241 -19.70 -9.00 3.93
N GLU A 242 -21.02 -9.20 3.99
CA GLU A 242 -21.99 -8.41 3.22
C GLU A 242 -21.99 -6.93 3.66
N ARG A 243 -21.83 -6.67 4.96
CA ARG A 243 -21.69 -5.29 5.47
C ARG A 243 -20.41 -4.64 4.98
N LEU A 244 -19.28 -5.35 4.98
CA LEU A 244 -18.00 -4.83 4.48
C LEU A 244 -18.05 -4.51 2.99
N LYS A 245 -18.72 -5.34 2.18
CA LYS A 245 -18.97 -5.06 0.75
C LYS A 245 -19.74 -3.76 0.56
N LYS A 246 -20.80 -3.54 1.35
CA LYS A 246 -21.55 -2.25 1.35
C LYS A 246 -20.69 -1.07 1.79
N VAL A 247 -19.77 -1.24 2.73
CA VAL A 247 -18.84 -0.18 3.15
C VAL A 247 -17.83 0.14 2.05
N ARG A 248 -17.26 -0.87 1.40
CA ARG A 248 -16.34 -0.71 0.25
C ARG A 248 -16.98 0.12 -0.87
N ASP A 249 -18.24 -0.13 -1.17
CA ASP A 249 -18.95 0.50 -2.29
C ASP A 249 -19.29 1.99 -2.03
N LYS A 250 -19.09 2.50 -0.81
CA LYS A 250 -19.21 3.92 -0.47
C LYS A 250 -17.99 4.76 -0.86
N PHE A 251 -16.86 4.12 -1.11
CA PHE A 251 -15.64 4.77 -1.60
C PHE A 251 -15.64 4.76 -3.12
#